data_AF-T1I1U1-F1
#
_entry.id   AF-T1I1U1-F1
#
_cell.length_a   1.000
_cell.length_b   1.000
_cell.length_c   1.000
_cell.angle_alpha   90.00
_cell.angle_beta   90.00
_cell.angle_gamma   90.00
#
_symmetry.space_group_name_H-M   'P 1'
#
loop_
_entity.id
_entity.type
_entity.pdbx_description
1 polymer ?
#
loop_
_entity_poly.entity_id
_entity_poly.type
_entity_poly.pdbx_seq_one_letter_code
_entity_poly.pdbx_strand_id
1 'polypeptide(L)'
;FVTNPDDLTEFDNKFHYAAPIALLYDNTSTNPEEVTQKIREFYFDSQPITMKLLRNLTDMFTDGMFTWPTVEALQKHKGPHYLYYFDYLGEYTFQVLFAGKRFLTGSAHMDDALYIWRNRNPIEIPAPSTSQDLYISKLLVKLFYNFASLGLVLTRAGDS
;
A
#
# COMPACT_ATOMS: atom_id res chain seq x y z
N PHE A 1 -0.43 10.70 2.99
CA PHE A 1 0.13 11.12 1.68
C PHE A 1 0.85 12.45 1.87
N VAL A 2 1.93 12.70 1.14
CA VAL A 2 2.66 13.98 1.21
C VAL A 2 1.96 15.00 0.34
N THR A 3 1.44 16.07 0.95
CA THR A 3 0.72 17.14 0.26
C THR A 3 1.59 18.38 0.02
N ASN A 4 2.48 18.69 0.96
CA ASN A 4 3.48 19.75 0.84
C ASN A 4 4.88 19.15 1.07
N PRO A 5 5.90 19.43 0.22
CA PRO A 5 7.29 19.05 0.50
C PRO A 5 7.80 19.44 1.89
N ASP A 6 7.31 20.53 2.49
CA ASP A 6 7.70 20.96 3.83
C ASP A 6 7.31 19.93 4.92
N ASP A 7 6.25 19.15 4.68
CA ASP A 7 5.80 18.07 5.58
C ASP A 7 6.91 17.01 5.77
N LEU A 8 7.73 16.79 4.76
CA LEU A 8 8.86 15.85 4.83
C LEU A 8 9.99 16.38 5.71
N THR A 9 10.27 17.69 5.64
CA THR A 9 11.28 18.32 6.50
C THR A 9 10.84 18.28 7.96
N GLU A 10 9.54 18.51 8.24
CA GLU A 10 9.01 18.37 9.59
C GLU A 10 9.12 16.92 10.09
N PHE A 11 8.74 15.95 9.25
CA PHE A 11 8.87 14.53 9.59
C PHE A 11 10.33 14.12 9.83
N ASP A 12 11.27 14.60 9.02
CA ASP A 12 12.71 14.35 9.19
C ASP A 12 13.21 14.85 10.56
N ASN A 13 12.90 16.11 10.89
CA ASN A 13 13.29 16.72 12.16
C ASN A 13 12.66 16.03 13.38
N LYS A 14 11.47 15.44 13.20
CA LYS A 14 10.74 14.74 14.25
C LYS A 14 10.80 13.23 14.11
N PHE A 15 11.71 12.68 13.30
CA PHE A 15 11.68 11.27 12.92
C PHE A 15 11.65 10.34 14.14
N HIS A 16 12.49 10.62 15.13
CA HIS A 16 12.57 9.79 16.35
C HIS A 16 11.31 9.82 17.22
N TYR A 17 10.50 10.86 17.10
CA TYR A 17 9.21 10.95 17.78
C TYR A 17 8.08 10.37 16.93
N ALA A 18 8.06 10.70 15.64
CA ALA A 18 6.96 10.40 14.74
C ALA A 18 6.97 8.95 14.24
N ALA A 19 8.14 8.38 13.92
CA ALA A 19 8.22 7.04 13.34
C ALA A 19 7.67 5.93 14.25
N PRO A 20 7.95 5.89 15.58
CA PRO A 20 7.36 4.91 16.48
C PRO A 20 5.83 4.92 16.50
N ILE A 21 5.24 6.11 16.48
CA ILE A 21 3.78 6.29 16.50
C ILE A 21 3.20 5.91 15.13
N ALA A 22 3.80 6.40 14.05
CA ALA A 22 3.30 6.19 12.69
C ALA A 22 3.39 4.73 12.23
N LEU A 23 4.38 3.98 12.73
CA LEU A 23 4.57 2.55 12.45
C LEU A 23 4.10 1.65 13.61
N LEU A 24 3.39 2.22 14.59
CA LEU A 24 2.71 1.50 15.68
C LEU A 24 3.62 0.62 16.55
N TYR A 25 4.88 1.03 16.73
CA TYR A 25 5.85 0.34 17.59
C TYR A 25 6.22 1.08 18.87
N ASP A 26 5.67 2.27 19.09
CA ASP A 26 5.87 3.07 20.31
C ASP A 26 5.51 2.30 21.59
N ASN A 27 4.43 1.52 21.56
CA ASN A 27 3.95 0.73 22.71
C ASN A 27 4.09 -0.78 22.53
N THR A 28 4.61 -1.26 21.39
CA THR A 28 4.75 -2.70 21.10
C THR A 28 6.20 -3.18 21.06
N SER A 29 7.17 -2.28 20.90
CA SER A 29 8.60 -2.59 21.04
C SER A 29 9.07 -2.44 22.47
N THR A 30 9.94 -3.34 22.93
CA THR A 30 10.66 -3.20 24.21
C THR A 30 11.75 -2.12 24.17
N ASN A 31 12.22 -1.77 22.97
CA ASN A 31 13.24 -0.74 22.75
C ASN A 31 12.92 0.06 21.47
N PRO A 32 11.92 0.97 21.52
CA PRO A 32 11.50 1.73 20.34
C PRO A 32 12.62 2.59 19.77
N GLU A 33 13.50 3.16 20.60
CA GLU A 33 14.62 3.99 20.15
C GLU A 33 15.60 3.23 19.26
N GLU A 34 15.98 2.00 19.64
CA GLU A 34 16.86 1.15 18.84
C GLU A 34 16.21 0.74 17.51
N VAL A 35 14.91 0.44 17.53
CA VAL A 35 14.15 0.13 16.31
C VAL A 35 14.12 1.33 15.38
N THR A 36 13.84 2.53 15.90
CA THR A 36 13.87 3.78 15.14
C THR A 36 15.22 4.02 14.49
N GLN A 37 16.32 3.84 15.22
CA GLN A 37 17.66 4.02 14.69
C GLN A 37 17.92 3.08 13.51
N LYS A 38 17.59 1.79 13.66
CA LYS A 38 17.74 0.79 12.60
C LYS A 38 16.89 1.11 11.36
N ILE A 39 15.66 1.60 11.56
CA ILE A 39 14.79 2.02 10.44
C ILE A 39 15.41 3.23 9.73
N ARG A 40 15.92 4.23 10.48
CA ARG A 40 16.53 5.43 9.92
C ARG A 40 17.75 5.10 9.07
N GLU A 41 18.60 4.21 9.57
CA GLU A 41 19.79 3.72 8.87
C GLU A 41 19.41 2.92 7.62
N PHE A 42 18.51 1.95 7.74
CA PHE A 42 18.16 1.05 6.64
C PHE A 42 17.52 1.76 5.46
N TYR A 43 16.51 2.61 5.69
CA TYR A 43 15.76 3.23 4.60
C TYR A 43 16.41 4.51 4.07
N PHE A 44 17.23 5.19 4.87
CA PHE A 44 17.68 6.53 4.51
C PHE A 44 19.17 6.77 4.67
N ASP A 45 19.95 5.83 5.21
CA ASP A 45 21.39 6.00 5.43
C ASP A 45 21.70 7.31 6.19
N SER A 46 20.82 7.67 7.16
CA SER A 46 20.84 8.93 7.90
C SER A 46 20.77 10.22 7.06
N GLN A 47 20.39 10.14 5.77
CA GLN A 47 20.22 11.30 4.90
C GLN A 47 18.89 12.04 5.16
N PRO A 48 18.82 13.36 4.99
CA PRO A 48 17.57 14.11 5.18
C PRO A 48 16.41 13.56 4.34
N ILE A 49 15.26 13.32 4.96
CA ILE A 49 14.07 12.81 4.26
C ILE A 49 13.49 13.94 3.42
N THR A 50 13.76 13.90 2.11
CA THR A 50 13.27 14.87 1.12
C THR A 50 12.45 14.17 0.04
N MET A 51 11.85 14.94 -0.86
CA MET A 51 11.12 14.39 -2.01
C MET A 51 11.95 13.41 -2.86
N LYS A 52 13.29 13.52 -2.86
CA LYS A 52 14.17 12.57 -3.55
C LYS A 52 14.15 11.17 -2.94
N LEU A 53 13.88 11.08 -1.64
CA LEU A 53 13.78 9.83 -0.87
C LEU A 53 12.33 9.43 -0.62
N LEU A 54 11.37 9.98 -1.38
CA LEU A 54 9.96 9.66 -1.21
C LEU A 54 9.70 8.16 -1.43
N ARG A 55 10.39 7.52 -2.36
CA ARG A 55 10.30 6.07 -2.57
C ARG A 55 10.68 5.30 -1.30
N ASN A 56 11.84 5.61 -0.73
CA ASN A 56 12.32 4.99 0.50
C ASN A 56 11.34 5.17 1.66
N LEU A 57 10.75 6.37 1.78
CA LEU A 57 9.72 6.64 2.77
C LEU A 57 8.47 5.78 2.54
N THR A 58 8.01 5.66 1.30
CA THR A 58 6.85 4.80 0.98
C THR A 58 7.15 3.32 1.19
N ASP A 59 8.37 2.88 0.90
CA ASP A 59 8.78 1.49 1.10
C ASP A 59 8.83 1.17 2.61
N MET A 60 9.36 2.09 3.43
CA MET A 60 9.33 1.98 4.91
C MET A 60 7.92 1.77 5.46
N PHE A 61 6.96 2.60 5.02
CA PHE A 61 5.56 2.45 5.45
C PHE A 61 4.91 1.19 4.88
N THR A 62 5.23 0.82 3.64
CA THR A 62 4.69 -0.38 2.99
C THR A 62 5.15 -1.63 3.73
N ASP A 63 6.44 -1.73 4.04
CA ASP A 63 7.03 -2.86 4.74
C ASP A 63 6.48 -2.99 6.16
N GLY A 64 6.48 -1.90 6.92
CA GLY A 64 6.07 -1.90 8.32
C GLY A 64 4.57 -2.09 8.54
N MET A 65 3.72 -1.49 7.72
CA MET A 65 2.27 -1.51 7.95
C MET A 65 1.53 -2.59 7.16
N PHE A 66 2.07 -3.06 6.04
CA PHE A 66 1.36 -3.97 5.13
C PHE A 66 2.13 -5.25 4.84
N THR A 67 3.34 -5.17 4.29
CA THR A 67 4.08 -6.35 3.80
C THR A 67 4.44 -7.30 4.92
N TRP A 68 5.16 -6.83 5.95
CA TRP A 68 5.60 -7.70 7.03
C TRP A 68 4.43 -8.32 7.82
N PRO A 69 3.42 -7.55 8.26
CA PRO A 69 2.24 -8.14 8.91
C PRO A 69 1.52 -9.17 8.04
N THR A 70 1.45 -8.95 6.72
CA THR A 70 0.85 -9.93 5.78
C THR A 70 1.65 -11.23 5.73
N VAL A 71 2.98 -11.13 5.59
CA VAL A 71 3.86 -12.31 5.58
C VAL A 71 3.76 -13.08 6.89
N GLU A 72 3.77 -12.38 8.03
CA GLU A 72 3.64 -13.00 9.35
C GLU A 72 2.28 -13.70 9.51
N ALA A 73 1.19 -13.07 9.06
CA ALA A 73 -0.14 -13.66 9.07
C ALA A 73 -0.20 -14.95 8.24
N LEU A 74 0.41 -14.96 7.05
CA LEU A 74 0.47 -16.14 6.18
C LEU A 74 1.27 -17.28 6.82
N GLN A 75 2.41 -16.98 7.45
CA GLN A 75 3.22 -18.00 8.16
C GLN A 75 2.47 -18.64 9.33
N LYS A 76 1.61 -17.88 10.01
CA LYS A 76 0.81 -18.35 11.15
C LYS A 76 -0.49 -19.04 10.72
N HIS A 77 -1.00 -18.76 9.52
CA HIS A 77 -2.28 -19.29 9.06
C HIS A 77 -2.19 -20.79 8.78
N LYS A 78 -3.15 -21.56 9.32
CA LYS A 78 -3.27 -22.99 9.07
C LYS A 78 -4.35 -23.22 8.02
N GLY A 79 -3.98 -23.85 6.90
CA GLY A 79 -4.90 -24.18 5.81
C GLY A 79 -4.51 -23.52 4.49
N PRO A 80 -5.33 -23.71 3.44
CA PRO A 80 -5.14 -23.06 2.16
C PRO A 80 -5.17 -21.55 2.32
N HIS A 81 -4.16 -20.87 1.80
CA HIS A 81 -4.06 -19.42 1.80
C HIS A 81 -3.63 -18.95 0.42
N TYR A 82 -4.07 -17.74 0.09
CA TYR A 82 -3.78 -17.09 -1.18
C TYR A 82 -3.37 -15.66 -0.91
N LEU A 83 -2.35 -15.20 -1.60
CA LEU A 83 -1.88 -13.83 -1.57
C LEU A 83 -1.86 -13.31 -3.00
N TYR A 84 -2.33 -12.09 -3.21
CA TYR A 84 -2.09 -11.36 -4.45
C TYR A 84 -1.30 -10.09 -4.16
N TYR A 85 -0.54 -9.66 -5.15
CA TYR A 85 0.19 -8.39 -5.15
C TYR A 85 -0.35 -7.53 -6.28
N PHE A 86 -0.73 -6.29 -5.98
CA PHE A 86 -1.36 -5.38 -6.92
C PHE A 86 -0.44 -4.19 -7.22
N ASP A 87 0.06 -4.11 -8.45
CA ASP A 87 0.99 -3.08 -8.93
C ASP A 87 0.49 -2.34 -10.19
N TYR A 88 -0.75 -2.60 -10.60
CA TYR A 88 -1.32 -2.01 -11.81
C TYR A 88 -1.55 -0.50 -11.66
N LEU A 89 -1.25 0.25 -12.72
CA LEU A 89 -1.36 1.71 -12.79
C LEU A 89 -2.61 2.12 -13.55
N GLY A 90 -3.64 2.50 -12.80
CA GLY A 90 -4.90 2.99 -13.33
C GLY A 90 -4.92 4.40 -13.87
N GLU A 91 -5.97 4.69 -14.65
CA GLU A 91 -6.43 6.05 -14.95
C GLU A 91 -6.66 6.86 -13.67
N TYR A 92 -7.27 6.23 -12.64
CA TYR A 92 -7.50 6.82 -11.33
C TYR A 92 -6.59 6.21 -10.27
N THR A 93 -6.23 7.02 -9.27
CA THR A 93 -5.42 6.58 -8.12
C THR A 93 -5.71 7.48 -6.92
N PHE A 94 -5.68 6.88 -5.73
CA PHE A 94 -5.77 7.60 -4.47
C PHE A 94 -4.57 8.53 -4.23
N GLN A 95 -3.45 8.36 -4.94
CA GLN A 95 -2.37 9.36 -4.92
C GLN A 95 -2.86 10.74 -5.37
N VAL A 96 -3.59 10.79 -6.49
CA VAL A 96 -4.12 12.06 -7.03
C VAL A 96 -5.18 12.61 -6.08
N LEU A 97 -6.03 11.75 -5.52
CA LEU A 97 -7.10 12.17 -4.64
C LEU A 97 -6.59 12.82 -3.34
N PHE A 98 -5.58 12.22 -2.70
CA PHE A 98 -5.08 12.68 -1.42
C PHE A 98 -3.88 13.63 -1.50
N ALA A 99 -3.14 13.61 -2.60
CA ALA A 99 -1.90 14.38 -2.77
C ALA A 99 -1.96 15.38 -3.95
N GLY A 100 -3.09 15.43 -4.66
CA GLY A 100 -3.31 16.31 -5.82
C GLY A 100 -2.62 15.86 -7.11
N LYS A 101 -1.66 14.92 -7.04
CA LYS A 101 -0.99 14.33 -8.21
C LYS A 101 -0.38 12.96 -7.90
N ARG A 102 -0.01 12.23 -8.95
CA ARG A 102 0.78 11.00 -8.84
C ARG A 102 2.25 11.38 -8.65
N PHE A 103 2.81 11.09 -7.47
CA PHE A 103 4.21 11.39 -7.15
C PHE A 103 5.15 10.24 -7.49
N LEU A 104 4.66 9.00 -7.39
CA LEU A 104 5.44 7.79 -7.64
C LEU A 104 4.73 6.90 -8.65
N THR A 105 5.50 6.28 -9.53
CA THR A 105 5.05 5.17 -10.37
C THR A 105 4.84 3.95 -9.48
N GLY A 106 3.60 3.66 -9.14
CA GLY A 106 3.19 2.57 -8.26
C GLY A 106 1.70 2.67 -7.93
N SER A 107 1.11 1.56 -7.46
CA SER A 107 -0.22 1.57 -6.85
C SER A 107 -0.14 2.23 -5.47
N ALA A 108 -1.19 2.96 -5.09
CA ALA A 108 -1.40 3.42 -3.73
C ALA A 108 -2.32 2.48 -2.96
N HIS A 109 -2.37 2.69 -1.64
CA HIS A 109 -3.36 2.04 -0.79
C HIS A 109 -4.78 2.28 -1.33
N MET A 110 -5.56 1.21 -1.42
CA MET A 110 -6.94 1.15 -1.95
C MET A 110 -7.09 1.32 -3.47
N ASP A 111 -6.01 1.44 -4.26
CA ASP A 111 -6.15 1.57 -5.72
C ASP A 111 -6.82 0.33 -6.36
N ASP A 112 -6.62 -0.86 -5.80
CA ASP A 112 -7.27 -2.10 -6.24
C ASP A 112 -8.80 -2.08 -6.05
N ALA A 113 -9.28 -1.44 -4.98
CA ALA A 113 -10.71 -1.30 -4.69
C ALA A 113 -11.46 -0.49 -5.75
N LEU A 114 -10.77 0.39 -6.49
CA LEU A 114 -11.35 1.16 -7.60
C LEU A 114 -11.88 0.27 -8.74
N TYR A 115 -11.36 -0.96 -8.84
CA TYR A 115 -11.70 -1.91 -9.89
C TYR A 115 -12.76 -2.94 -9.45
N ILE A 116 -13.09 -2.96 -8.16
CA ILE A 116 -14.05 -3.90 -7.57
C ILE A 116 -15.35 -3.17 -7.23
N TRP A 117 -15.26 -1.98 -6.65
CA TRP A 117 -16.39 -1.24 -6.09
C TRP A 117 -16.63 0.09 -6.82
N ARG A 118 -17.89 0.52 -6.83
CA ARG A 118 -18.25 1.87 -7.23
C ARG A 118 -18.11 2.82 -6.06
N ASN A 119 -17.11 3.70 -6.12
CA ASN A 119 -16.82 4.68 -5.09
C ASN A 119 -17.64 5.96 -5.35
N ARG A 120 -18.75 6.12 -4.62
CA ARG A 120 -19.64 7.29 -4.71
C ARG A 120 -19.70 8.13 -3.42
N ASN A 121 -19.07 7.66 -2.34
CA ASN A 121 -19.10 8.27 -1.01
C ASN A 121 -17.80 7.88 -0.28
N PRO A 122 -17.06 8.81 0.36
CA PRO A 122 -17.32 10.26 0.46
C PRO A 122 -17.02 11.06 -0.80
N ILE A 123 -16.29 10.48 -1.75
CA ILE A 123 -15.89 11.15 -2.99
C ILE A 123 -16.27 10.28 -4.17
N GLU A 124 -16.93 10.87 -5.16
CA GLU A 124 -17.27 10.17 -6.40
C GLU A 124 -16.03 10.05 -7.28
N ILE A 125 -15.62 8.81 -7.53
CA ILE A 125 -14.54 8.48 -8.47
C ILE A 125 -15.21 7.87 -9.71
N PRO A 126 -14.91 8.39 -10.92
CA PRO A 126 -15.50 7.83 -12.13
C PRO A 126 -15.19 6.34 -12.30
N ALA A 127 -16.01 5.68 -13.12
CA ALA A 127 -15.76 4.30 -13.50
C ALA A 127 -14.41 4.16 -14.20
N PRO A 128 -13.69 3.04 -14.02
CA PRO A 128 -12.62 2.71 -14.94
C PRO A 128 -13.18 2.62 -16.38
N SER A 129 -12.52 3.31 -17.31
CA SER A 129 -13.08 3.56 -18.65
C SER A 129 -12.24 2.92 -19.78
N THR A 130 -10.93 2.77 -19.56
CA THR A 130 -10.02 2.22 -20.54
C THR A 130 -10.20 0.71 -20.71
N SER A 131 -9.81 0.16 -21.87
CA SER A 131 -9.89 -1.29 -22.12
C SER A 131 -9.07 -2.10 -21.11
N GLN A 132 -7.90 -1.59 -20.72
CA GLN A 132 -7.03 -2.23 -19.74
C GLN A 132 -7.62 -2.17 -18.33
N ASP A 133 -8.18 -1.03 -17.92
CA ASP A 133 -8.82 -0.89 -16.61
C ASP A 133 -10.07 -1.80 -16.49
N LEU A 134 -10.88 -1.87 -17.55
CA LEU A 134 -12.02 -2.78 -17.61
C LEU A 134 -11.60 -4.25 -17.57
N TYR A 135 -10.44 -4.59 -18.17
CA TYR A 135 -9.86 -5.92 -18.06
C TYR A 135 -9.45 -6.23 -16.61
N ILE A 136 -8.74 -5.32 -15.95
CA ILE A 136 -8.32 -5.48 -14.54
C ILE A 136 -9.54 -5.57 -13.62
N SER A 137 -10.58 -4.77 -13.85
CA SER A 137 -11.85 -4.86 -13.12
C SER A 137 -12.51 -6.22 -13.27
N LYS A 138 -12.66 -6.73 -14.49
CA LYS A 138 -13.19 -8.08 -14.72
C LYS A 138 -12.33 -9.16 -14.07
N LEU A 139 -11.01 -9.02 -14.12
CA LEU A 139 -10.07 -9.96 -13.51
C LEU A 139 -10.24 -10.02 -11.99
N LEU A 140 -10.25 -8.88 -11.31
CA LEU A 140 -10.40 -8.81 -9.85
C LEU A 140 -11.79 -9.26 -9.41
N VAL A 141 -12.86 -8.80 -10.06
CA VAL A 141 -14.23 -9.26 -9.74
C VAL A 141 -14.36 -10.77 -9.89
N LYS A 142 -13.79 -11.36 -10.95
CA LYS A 142 -13.78 -12.81 -11.15
C LYS A 142 -12.96 -13.52 -10.08
N LEU A 143 -11.81 -12.97 -9.69
CA LEU A 143 -10.96 -13.49 -8.63
C LEU A 143 -11.75 -13.60 -7.31
N PHE A 144 -12.39 -12.52 -6.87
CA PHE A 144 -13.17 -12.50 -5.64
C PHE A 144 -14.42 -13.39 -5.72
N TYR A 145 -15.11 -13.40 -6.86
CA TYR A 145 -16.27 -14.28 -7.08
C TYR A 145 -15.89 -15.76 -6.99
N ASN A 146 -14.81 -16.17 -7.64
CA ASN A 146 -14.34 -17.55 -7.62
C ASN A 146 -13.88 -17.97 -6.24
N PHE A 147 -13.17 -17.10 -5.52
CA PHE A 147 -12.78 -17.38 -4.14
C PHE A 147 -14.01 -17.56 -3.25
N ALA A 148 -15.00 -16.66 -3.34
CA ALA A 148 -16.22 -16.74 -2.53
C ALA A 148 -17.11 -17.95 -2.88
N SER A 149 -17.15 -18.35 -4.15
CA SER A 149 -18.07 -19.40 -4.63
C SER A 149 -17.46 -20.80 -4.60
N LEU A 150 -16.14 -20.91 -4.79
CA LEU A 150 -15.44 -22.19 -4.99
C LEU A 150 -14.32 -22.43 -3.97
N GLY A 151 -13.92 -21.42 -3.20
CA GLY A 151 -12.71 -21.48 -2.38
C GLY A 151 -11.41 -21.51 -3.20
N LEU A 152 -11.47 -21.17 -4.50
CA LEU A 152 -10.34 -21.24 -5.43
C LEU A 152 -10.09 -19.88 -6.10
N VAL A 153 -8.81 -19.55 -6.29
CA VAL A 153 -8.36 -18.33 -6.96
C VAL A 153 -8.05 -18.63 -8.42
N LEU A 154 -9.03 -19.12 -9.18
CA LEU A 154 -8.86 -19.37 -10.62
C LEU A 154 -9.14 -18.10 -11.40
N THR A 155 -8.15 -17.58 -12.12
CA THR A 155 -8.32 -16.39 -12.96
C THR A 155 -8.43 -16.71 -14.46
N ARG A 156 -8.04 -17.92 -14.88
CA ARG A 156 -8.18 -18.40 -16.27
C ARG A 156 -9.24 -19.50 -16.41
N ALA A 157 -9.98 -19.43 -17.52
CA ALA A 157 -10.67 -20.60 -18.05
C ALA A 157 -9.60 -21.42 -18.78
N GLY A 158 -9.17 -22.56 -18.23
CA GLY A 158 -8.14 -23.36 -18.90
C GLY A 158 -7.39 -24.40 -18.08
N ASP A 159 -7.57 -24.46 -16.75
CA ASP A 159 -6.94 -25.50 -15.93
C ASP A 159 -8.01 -26.50 -15.47
N SER A 160 -8.43 -27.35 -16.41
CA SER A 160 -9.19 -28.60 -16.20
C SER A 160 -8.67 -29.66 -17.16
#